data_AF-A0A9P1MUM4-F1
#
_entry.id   AF-A0A9P1MUM4-F1
#
_cell.length_a   1.000
_cell.length_b   1.000
_cell.length_c   1.000
_cell.angle_alpha   90.00
_cell.angle_beta   90.00
_cell.angle_gamma   90.00
#
_symmetry.space_group_name_H-M   'P 1'
#
loop_
_entity.id
_entity.type
_entity.pdbx_description
1 polymer ?
#
loop_
_entity_poly.entity_id
_entity_poly.type
_entity_poly.pdbx_seq_one_letter_code
_entity_poly.pdbx_strand_id
1 'polypeptide(L)'
;MPSTSCLICTEDYNDHENCPKVTRCGHTFCISCLLKIKKTVGNEETYECFTCKQQFAFHEMTTNFAIMPDDTPKPNVAQNLEESHFACCNCPRNATKHCKNCGTNYCGSCEVITHSMYPNHITKLIGQSTHVEKLCSCLQNGISLFCSNMECSKIELKATCSSCFAKHHANCSSIFFSAANKMLKSQIEVILDKKFKEFDENDIVKEKFNQDLIRKHNEQRKKIETNYQKLREELERNYKISMRQLDHFIELHRSDKTNLIDEEKRDISNKINVIDKIRDLHSEDLVSIYPKLFELFQSKPVDDSYIKDPKVQPNGLKWFPSHNILVTGNWQNGKIYFLDLLKKQSFGVCNVQGKCEMYYGSTQLFFHFSADSSIQNKCELHFTQFQNANPRDNCTVITITDKENQEGAFYLPLDPTQKPKAQQTIHQIIRDNFF
;
A
#
# COMPACT_ATOMS: atom_id res chain seq x y z
N MET A 1 9.04 -26.76 -13.26
CA MET A 1 9.72 -27.11 -14.52
C MET A 1 10.36 -25.84 -15.06
N PRO A 2 11.62 -25.87 -15.50
CA PRO A 2 12.20 -24.71 -16.17
C PRO A 2 11.42 -24.43 -17.46
N SER A 3 11.17 -23.16 -17.76
CA SER A 3 10.45 -22.76 -18.98
C SER A 3 11.29 -23.10 -20.21
N THR A 4 10.66 -23.64 -21.26
CA THR A 4 11.28 -23.92 -22.57
C THR A 4 11.32 -22.70 -23.49
N SER A 5 10.79 -21.57 -23.02
CA SER A 5 10.69 -20.30 -23.74
C SER A 5 11.35 -19.17 -22.94
N CYS A 6 11.77 -18.10 -23.63
CA CYS A 6 12.34 -16.93 -22.98
C CYS A 6 11.28 -16.12 -22.23
N LEU A 7 11.54 -15.78 -20.96
CA LEU A 7 10.62 -14.93 -20.16
C LEU A 7 10.50 -13.48 -20.65
N ILE A 8 11.34 -13.04 -21.59
CA ILE A 8 11.33 -11.66 -22.11
C ILE A 8 10.64 -11.59 -23.47
N CYS A 9 11.14 -12.31 -24.49
CA CYS A 9 10.54 -12.31 -25.82
C CYS A 9 9.47 -13.38 -26.03
N THR A 10 9.25 -14.28 -25.05
CA THR A 10 8.31 -15.42 -25.12
C THR A 10 8.58 -16.44 -26.22
N GLU A 11 9.62 -16.25 -27.03
CA GLU A 11 10.05 -17.20 -28.06
C GLU A 11 10.70 -18.45 -27.45
N ASP A 12 10.55 -19.57 -28.14
CA ASP A 12 11.20 -20.83 -27.79
C ASP A 12 12.73 -20.74 -27.94
N TYR A 13 13.43 -21.45 -27.06
CA TYR A 13 14.89 -21.54 -27.11
C TYR A 13 15.37 -22.35 -28.31
N ASN A 14 16.49 -21.94 -28.91
CA ASN A 14 17.15 -22.63 -30.02
C ASN A 14 18.67 -22.51 -29.93
N ASP A 15 19.43 -23.09 -30.86
CA ASP A 15 20.90 -23.08 -30.88
C ASP A 15 21.50 -21.85 -31.55
N HIS A 16 20.65 -20.89 -31.93
CA HIS A 16 21.02 -19.69 -32.68
C HIS A 16 20.65 -18.42 -31.87
N GLU A 17 19.80 -17.56 -32.44
CA GLU A 17 19.44 -16.26 -31.89
C GLU A 17 18.73 -16.35 -30.53
N ASN A 18 18.02 -17.46 -30.27
CA ASN A 18 17.37 -17.71 -28.99
C ASN A 18 18.16 -18.70 -28.12
N CYS A 19 19.50 -18.69 -28.19
CA CYS A 19 20.35 -19.50 -27.32
C CYS A 19 20.08 -19.22 -25.83
N PRO A 20 19.64 -20.21 -25.02
CA PRO A 20 19.34 -20.02 -23.61
C PRO A 20 20.64 -19.85 -22.82
N LYS A 21 20.74 -18.75 -22.08
CA LYS A 21 21.85 -18.46 -21.17
C LYS A 21 21.36 -18.47 -19.73
N VAL A 22 21.97 -19.31 -18.90
CA VAL A 22 21.80 -19.29 -17.44
C VAL A 22 22.66 -18.18 -16.88
N THR A 23 22.01 -17.25 -16.20
CA THR A 23 22.66 -16.17 -15.44
C THR A 23 23.21 -16.68 -14.12
N ARG A 24 24.09 -15.92 -13.47
CA ARG A 24 24.68 -16.29 -12.16
C ARG A 24 23.64 -16.58 -11.07
N CYS A 25 22.45 -15.97 -11.14
CA CYS A 25 21.36 -16.20 -10.20
C CYS A 25 20.49 -17.42 -10.54
N GLY A 26 20.81 -18.17 -11.60
CA GLY A 26 20.10 -19.37 -12.03
C GLY A 26 18.92 -19.14 -12.99
N HIS A 27 18.51 -17.88 -13.20
CA HIS A 27 17.48 -17.57 -14.20
C HIS A 27 18.02 -17.73 -15.62
N THR A 28 17.16 -18.19 -16.55
CA THR A 28 17.53 -18.40 -17.95
C THR A 28 16.79 -17.42 -18.86
N PHE A 29 17.52 -16.81 -19.80
CA PHE A 29 16.99 -15.91 -20.83
C PHE A 29 17.69 -16.19 -22.16
N CYS A 30 17.11 -15.77 -23.29
CA CYS A 30 17.80 -15.93 -24.56
C CYS A 30 18.92 -14.87 -24.72
N ILE A 31 19.97 -15.22 -25.44
CA ILE A 31 21.13 -14.34 -25.65
C ILE A 31 20.72 -13.00 -26.30
N SER A 32 19.80 -13.03 -27.27
CA SER A 32 19.31 -11.82 -27.94
C SER A 32 18.62 -10.85 -26.99
N CYS A 33 17.83 -11.35 -26.03
CA CYS A 33 17.21 -10.51 -25.00
C CYS A 33 18.24 -9.95 -24.02
N LEU A 34 19.24 -10.75 -23.63
CA LEU A 34 20.31 -10.32 -22.72
C LEU A 34 21.16 -9.19 -23.34
N LEU A 35 21.48 -9.29 -24.63
CA LEU A 35 22.24 -8.26 -25.34
C LEU A 35 21.48 -6.93 -25.45
N LYS A 36 20.14 -6.95 -25.50
CA LYS A 36 19.29 -5.73 -25.52
C LYS A 36 19.25 -4.99 -24.17
N ILE A 37 19.46 -5.69 -23.06
CA ILE A 37 19.41 -5.11 -21.70
C ILE A 37 20.80 -4.87 -21.10
N LYS A 38 21.84 -4.98 -21.93
CA LYS A 38 23.22 -4.67 -21.58
C LYS A 38 23.35 -3.22 -21.09
N LYS A 39 24.04 -3.04 -19.98
CA LYS A 39 24.41 -1.74 -19.43
C LYS A 39 25.93 -1.58 -19.49
N THR A 40 26.39 -0.37 -19.75
CA THR A 40 27.81 -0.04 -19.68
C THR A 40 28.04 0.76 -18.40
N VAL A 41 28.85 0.22 -17.50
CA VAL A 41 29.22 0.89 -16.24
C VAL A 41 30.73 1.10 -16.27
N GLY A 42 31.16 2.33 -16.57
CA GLY A 42 32.57 2.61 -16.84
C GLY A 42 33.02 1.95 -18.15
N ASN A 43 34.10 1.17 -18.09
CA ASN A 43 34.65 0.42 -19.23
C ASN A 43 34.18 -1.04 -19.28
N GLU A 44 33.33 -1.46 -18.34
CA GLU A 44 32.86 -2.84 -18.25
C GLU A 44 31.41 -2.99 -18.67
N GLU A 45 31.13 -4.08 -19.38
CA GLU A 45 29.79 -4.47 -19.79
C GLU A 45 29.15 -5.29 -18.68
N THR A 46 28.08 -4.76 -18.11
CA THR A 46 27.30 -5.44 -17.07
C THR A 46 25.90 -5.75 -17.56
N TYR A 47 25.38 -6.87 -17.08
CA TYR A 47 24.06 -7.37 -17.42
C TYR A 47 23.26 -7.48 -16.13
N GLU A 48 21.94 -7.32 -16.23
CA GLU A 48 21.04 -7.35 -15.08
C GLU A 48 19.95 -8.40 -15.29
N CYS A 49 19.75 -9.27 -14.29
CA CYS A 49 18.70 -10.28 -14.36
C CYS A 49 17.32 -9.62 -14.35
N PHE A 50 16.46 -9.93 -15.33
CA PHE A 50 15.13 -9.32 -15.39
C PHE A 50 14.25 -9.68 -14.19
N THR A 51 14.43 -10.88 -13.63
CA THR A 51 13.62 -11.42 -12.52
C THR A 51 14.09 -10.91 -11.15
N CYS A 52 15.38 -11.03 -10.82
CA CYS A 52 15.88 -10.70 -9.48
C CYS A 52 16.77 -9.44 -9.41
N LYS A 53 17.01 -8.77 -10.54
CA LYS A 53 17.82 -7.54 -10.65
C LYS A 53 19.30 -7.71 -10.25
N GLN A 54 19.77 -8.94 -10.06
CA GLN A 54 21.18 -9.20 -9.79
C GLN A 54 22.02 -8.89 -11.03
N GLN A 55 23.12 -8.16 -10.82
CA GLN A 55 24.09 -7.82 -11.86
C GLN A 55 25.14 -8.92 -12.02
N PHE A 56 25.61 -9.12 -13.25
CA PHE A 56 26.64 -10.09 -13.60
C PHE A 56 27.40 -9.66 -14.87
N ALA A 57 28.61 -10.19 -15.05
CA ALA A 57 29.42 -10.01 -16.25
C ALA A 57 29.08 -11.05 -17.32
N PHE A 58 29.42 -10.76 -18.58
CA PHE A 58 29.08 -11.66 -19.70
C PHE A 58 29.65 -13.08 -19.53
N HIS A 59 30.90 -13.19 -19.06
CA HIS A 59 31.60 -14.46 -18.88
C HIS A 59 31.03 -15.33 -17.74
N GLU A 60 30.22 -14.75 -16.85
CA GLU A 60 29.55 -15.50 -15.78
C GLU A 60 28.31 -16.27 -16.27
N MET A 61 27.94 -16.12 -17.55
CA MET A 61 26.80 -16.81 -18.15
C MET A 61 27.21 -18.09 -18.86
N THR A 62 26.39 -19.13 -18.74
CA THR A 62 26.61 -20.41 -19.44
C THR A 62 25.39 -20.80 -20.26
N THR A 63 25.57 -21.55 -21.36
CA THR A 63 24.43 -22.04 -22.14
C THR A 63 23.63 -23.09 -21.36
N ASN A 64 22.31 -22.94 -21.27
CA ASN A 64 21.44 -23.91 -20.62
C ASN A 64 21.09 -25.08 -21.56
N PHE A 65 21.99 -26.04 -21.66
CA PHE A 65 21.77 -27.22 -22.51
C PHE A 65 20.61 -28.13 -22.04
N ALA A 66 20.08 -27.95 -20.83
CA ALA A 66 19.02 -28.80 -20.27
C ALA A 66 17.61 -28.46 -20.79
N ILE A 67 17.44 -27.27 -21.39
CA ILE A 67 16.13 -26.78 -21.88
C ILE A 67 16.12 -26.50 -23.38
N MET A 68 17.21 -26.86 -24.05
CA MET A 68 17.31 -26.79 -25.50
C MET A 68 16.39 -27.85 -26.13
N PRO A 69 15.66 -27.54 -27.21
CA PRO A 69 14.84 -28.54 -27.91
C PRO A 69 15.72 -29.69 -28.43
N ASP A 70 15.27 -30.93 -28.22
CA ASP A 70 15.93 -32.13 -28.77
C ASP A 70 16.02 -32.11 -30.30
N ASP A 71 15.12 -31.35 -30.94
CA ASP A 71 14.98 -31.17 -32.39
C ASP A 71 15.86 -30.05 -32.96
N THR A 72 16.60 -29.31 -32.12
CA THR A 72 17.69 -28.50 -32.67
C THR A 72 18.58 -29.47 -33.43
N PRO A 73 18.89 -29.22 -34.73
CA PRO A 73 19.77 -30.09 -35.49
C PRO A 73 21.06 -30.15 -34.69
N LYS A 74 21.22 -31.23 -33.91
CA LYS A 74 22.39 -31.50 -33.07
C LYS A 74 23.54 -31.09 -33.95
N PRO A 75 24.35 -30.08 -33.54
CA PRO A 75 25.27 -29.38 -34.43
C PRO A 75 25.82 -30.45 -35.31
N ASN A 76 25.50 -30.34 -36.60
CA ASN A 76 25.61 -31.45 -37.51
C ASN A 76 27.10 -31.65 -37.75
N VAL A 77 27.77 -32.19 -36.74
CA VAL A 77 29.07 -32.83 -36.75
C VAL A 77 28.95 -34.06 -37.66
N ALA A 78 27.78 -34.38 -38.23
CA ALA A 78 27.66 -35.30 -39.36
C ALA A 78 27.54 -34.61 -40.74
N GLN A 79 27.27 -33.30 -40.85
CA GLN A 79 27.16 -32.62 -42.16
C GLN A 79 28.25 -31.59 -42.45
N ASN A 80 28.96 -31.08 -41.43
CA ASN A 80 30.22 -30.34 -41.62
C ASN A 80 31.44 -31.09 -41.06
N LEU A 81 31.27 -32.34 -40.60
CA LEU A 81 32.28 -33.33 -40.98
C LEU A 81 32.05 -33.54 -42.48
N GLU A 82 32.79 -32.81 -43.31
CA GLU A 82 33.38 -33.47 -44.46
C GLU A 82 33.93 -34.79 -43.92
N GLU A 83 33.29 -35.89 -44.31
CA GLU A 83 33.70 -37.27 -44.07
C GLU A 83 34.88 -37.34 -43.09
N SER A 84 34.68 -37.26 -41.76
CA SER A 84 35.81 -37.67 -40.92
C SER A 84 35.86 -39.17 -41.10
N HIS A 85 36.64 -39.57 -42.10
CA HIS A 85 37.21 -40.86 -42.30
C HIS A 85 38.00 -41.13 -41.03
N PHE A 86 37.32 -41.49 -39.93
CA PHE A 86 37.98 -42.01 -38.75
C PHE A 86 38.71 -43.24 -39.25
N ALA A 87 40.02 -43.13 -39.44
CA ALA A 87 40.78 -44.21 -40.03
C ALA A 87 40.66 -45.42 -39.10
N CYS A 88 40.36 -46.57 -39.68
CA CYS A 88 40.49 -47.82 -38.96
C CYS A 88 41.97 -47.96 -38.56
N CYS A 89 42.25 -48.19 -37.27
CA CYS A 89 43.65 -48.20 -36.81
C CYS A 89 44.50 -49.30 -37.46
N ASN A 90 43.86 -50.33 -38.03
CA ASN A 90 44.52 -51.50 -38.61
C ASN A 90 44.43 -51.57 -40.15
N CYS A 91 43.73 -50.65 -40.82
CA CYS A 91 43.64 -50.69 -42.28
C CYS A 91 43.19 -49.33 -42.84
N PRO A 92 43.43 -49.04 -44.13
CA PRO A 92 43.09 -47.75 -44.74
C PRO A 92 41.59 -47.50 -44.93
N ARG A 93 40.71 -48.34 -44.39
CA ARG A 93 39.25 -48.16 -44.47
C ARG A 93 38.73 -47.24 -43.38
N ASN A 94 37.55 -46.68 -43.61
CA ASN A 94 36.83 -45.94 -42.59
C ASN A 94 36.38 -46.86 -41.46
N ALA A 95 36.57 -46.39 -40.25
CA ALA A 95 36.02 -47.00 -39.08
C ALA A 95 34.50 -46.81 -39.07
N THR A 96 33.81 -47.91 -38.79
CA THR A 96 32.36 -47.93 -38.59
C THR A 96 32.01 -48.08 -37.12
N LYS A 97 32.99 -48.44 -36.28
CA LYS A 97 32.81 -48.71 -34.85
C LYS A 97 33.95 -48.12 -34.01
N HIS A 98 33.61 -47.64 -32.82
CA HIS A 98 34.54 -47.19 -31.79
C HIS A 98 34.50 -48.14 -30.60
N CYS A 99 35.65 -48.64 -30.15
CA CYS A 99 35.74 -49.42 -28.93
C CYS A 99 35.94 -48.50 -27.72
N LYS A 100 35.01 -48.55 -26.76
CA LYS A 100 35.10 -47.74 -25.54
C LYS A 100 36.26 -48.14 -24.63
N ASN A 101 36.64 -49.41 -24.62
CA ASN A 101 37.62 -49.93 -23.68
C ASN A 101 39.05 -49.53 -24.08
N CYS A 102 39.38 -49.62 -25.37
CA CYS A 102 40.71 -49.27 -25.86
C CYS A 102 40.79 -47.88 -26.51
N GLY A 103 39.66 -47.20 -26.74
CA GLY A 103 39.60 -45.86 -27.33
C GLY A 103 39.91 -45.83 -28.83
N THR A 104 39.87 -46.98 -29.50
CA THR A 104 40.30 -47.09 -30.90
C THR A 104 39.14 -47.30 -31.86
N ASN A 105 39.31 -46.83 -33.09
CA ASN A 105 38.33 -46.89 -34.18
C ASN A 105 38.66 -48.04 -35.15
N TYR A 106 37.65 -48.83 -35.53
CA TYR A 106 37.79 -50.00 -36.39
C TYR A 106 36.72 -50.05 -37.48
N CYS A 107 37.08 -50.57 -38.65
CA CYS A 107 36.09 -51.00 -39.64
C CYS A 107 35.48 -52.34 -39.21
N GLY A 108 34.30 -52.69 -39.75
CA GLY A 108 33.61 -53.94 -39.41
C GLY A 108 34.47 -55.20 -39.58
N SER A 109 35.38 -55.22 -40.56
CA SER A 109 36.30 -56.35 -40.75
C SER A 109 37.42 -56.38 -39.70
N CYS A 110 37.98 -55.23 -39.33
CA CYS A 110 39.06 -55.17 -38.34
C CYS A 110 38.54 -55.36 -36.91
N GLU A 111 37.27 -55.07 -36.62
CA GLU A 111 36.68 -55.43 -35.33
C GLU A 111 36.81 -56.94 -35.08
N VAL A 112 36.43 -57.78 -36.04
CA VAL A 112 36.51 -59.23 -35.89
C VAL A 112 37.96 -59.68 -35.68
N ILE A 113 38.93 -59.09 -36.37
CA ILE A 113 40.33 -59.52 -36.26
C ILE A 113 40.95 -59.06 -34.93
N THR A 114 40.75 -57.79 -34.56
CA THR A 114 41.48 -57.17 -33.45
C THR A 114 40.74 -57.29 -32.11
N HIS A 115 39.41 -57.43 -32.14
CA HIS A 115 38.57 -57.46 -30.95
C HIS A 115 37.93 -58.83 -30.69
N SER A 116 38.04 -59.81 -31.59
CA SER A 116 37.64 -61.20 -31.27
C SER A 116 38.44 -61.78 -30.11
N MET A 117 39.71 -61.36 -29.95
CA MET A 117 40.56 -61.77 -28.82
C MET A 117 40.17 -61.09 -27.49
N TYR A 118 39.32 -60.06 -27.53
CA TYR A 118 38.88 -59.31 -26.36
C TYR A 118 37.35 -59.19 -26.34
N PRO A 119 36.62 -60.31 -26.13
CA PRO A 119 35.16 -60.34 -26.23
C PRO A 119 34.44 -59.42 -25.23
N ASN A 120 35.14 -58.95 -24.19
CA ASN A 120 34.60 -58.05 -23.17
C ASN A 120 34.67 -56.56 -23.55
N HIS A 121 35.21 -56.22 -24.72
CA HIS A 121 35.28 -54.85 -25.19
C HIS A 121 33.93 -54.38 -25.76
N ILE A 122 33.47 -53.21 -25.33
CA ILE A 122 32.19 -52.63 -25.77
C ILE A 122 32.45 -51.75 -27.00
N THR A 123 31.95 -52.18 -28.16
CA THR A 123 31.99 -51.40 -29.41
C THR A 123 30.67 -50.65 -29.63
N LYS A 124 30.74 -49.44 -30.19
CA LYS A 124 29.58 -48.66 -30.62
C LYS A 124 29.71 -48.27 -32.09
N LEU A 125 28.61 -48.30 -32.84
CA LEU A 125 28.54 -47.76 -34.18
C LEU A 125 28.82 -46.26 -34.16
N ILE A 126 29.80 -45.83 -34.95
CA ILE A 126 30.10 -44.42 -35.20
C ILE A 126 28.89 -43.86 -35.98
N GLY A 127 28.17 -42.90 -35.39
CA GLY A 127 26.95 -42.30 -35.97
C GLY A 127 25.62 -42.67 -35.30
N GLN A 128 25.56 -43.65 -34.39
CA GLN A 128 24.32 -44.03 -33.67
C GLN A 128 24.27 -43.57 -32.20
N SER A 129 25.18 -42.72 -31.76
CA SER A 129 25.09 -42.13 -30.42
C SER A 129 24.00 -41.06 -30.41
N THR A 130 22.81 -41.39 -29.88
CA THR A 130 21.75 -40.40 -29.60
C THR A 130 22.17 -39.38 -28.53
N HIS A 131 23.21 -39.70 -27.75
CA HIS A 131 23.85 -38.75 -26.86
C HIS A 131 24.82 -37.86 -27.63
N VAL A 132 24.53 -36.55 -27.63
CA VAL A 132 25.49 -35.50 -27.98
C VAL A 132 26.64 -35.60 -26.97
N GLU A 133 27.73 -36.25 -27.37
CA GLU A 133 28.97 -36.19 -26.58
C GLU A 133 29.44 -34.74 -26.60
N LYS A 134 29.54 -34.12 -25.42
CA LYS A 134 30.07 -32.77 -25.31
C LYS A 134 31.52 -32.81 -25.78
N LEU A 135 31.82 -32.03 -26.81
CA LEU A 135 33.15 -31.92 -27.38
C LEU A 135 33.94 -30.85 -26.63
N CYS A 136 35.24 -31.08 -26.48
CA CYS A 136 36.17 -30.11 -25.94
C CYS A 136 36.33 -28.93 -26.92
N SER A 137 36.22 -27.70 -26.44
CA SER A 137 36.34 -26.48 -27.26
C SER A 137 37.67 -26.37 -28.01
N CYS A 138 38.77 -26.89 -27.45
CA CYS A 138 40.10 -26.75 -28.05
C CYS A 138 40.37 -27.74 -29.19
N LEU A 139 39.95 -29.00 -29.05
CA LEU A 139 40.36 -30.10 -29.95
C LEU A 139 39.19 -30.87 -30.55
N GLN A 140 37.94 -30.50 -30.24
CA GLN A 140 36.72 -31.17 -30.68
C GLN A 140 36.66 -32.67 -30.32
N ASN A 141 37.50 -33.12 -29.39
CA ASN A 141 37.47 -34.48 -28.85
C ASN A 141 36.42 -34.58 -27.74
N GLY A 142 35.81 -35.76 -27.58
CA GLY A 142 34.87 -36.04 -26.49
C GLY A 142 35.49 -35.75 -25.11
N ILE A 143 34.72 -35.07 -24.26
CA ILE A 143 35.12 -34.80 -22.87
C ILE A 143 35.03 -36.11 -22.07
N SER A 144 36.17 -36.55 -21.52
CA SER A 144 36.28 -37.86 -20.83
C SER A 144 36.89 -37.78 -19.43
N LEU A 145 37.60 -36.69 -19.12
CA LEU A 145 38.30 -36.51 -17.85
C LEU A 145 37.81 -35.26 -17.13
N PHE A 146 37.88 -35.30 -15.80
CA PHE A 146 37.65 -34.16 -14.93
C PHE A 146 38.91 -33.87 -14.13
N CYS A 147 39.44 -32.66 -14.23
CA CYS A 147 40.61 -32.20 -13.48
C CYS A 147 40.20 -31.85 -12.05
N SER A 148 40.84 -32.48 -11.07
CA SER A 148 40.57 -32.28 -9.65
C SER A 148 41.30 -31.08 -9.05
N ASN A 149 42.25 -30.47 -9.78
CA ASN A 149 43.01 -29.33 -9.29
C ASN A 149 42.14 -28.06 -9.26
N MET A 150 42.02 -27.45 -8.07
CA MET A 150 41.24 -26.22 -7.85
C MET A 150 41.84 -25.02 -8.57
N GLU A 151 43.14 -24.98 -8.83
CA GLU A 151 43.76 -23.85 -9.54
C GLU A 151 43.40 -23.84 -11.03
N CYS A 152 43.17 -25.01 -11.61
CA CYS A 152 42.65 -25.14 -12.99
C CYS A 152 41.21 -24.65 -13.12
N SER A 153 40.49 -24.40 -12.02
CA SER A 153 39.09 -23.95 -12.05
C SER A 153 38.89 -22.50 -12.48
N LYS A 154 39.96 -21.69 -12.49
CA LYS A 154 39.92 -20.33 -13.04
C LYS A 154 39.81 -20.32 -14.58
N ILE A 155 40.22 -21.42 -15.21
CA ILE A 155 39.97 -21.70 -16.62
C ILE A 155 38.70 -22.54 -16.60
N GLU A 156 37.65 -22.13 -17.31
CA GLU A 156 36.28 -22.66 -17.25
C GLU A 156 36.11 -24.18 -17.58
N LEU A 157 37.19 -24.94 -17.62
CA LEU A 157 37.29 -26.31 -18.09
C LEU A 157 37.78 -27.24 -16.98
N LYS A 158 36.91 -27.56 -16.02
CA LYS A 158 37.14 -28.73 -15.16
C LYS A 158 36.98 -30.04 -15.94
N ALA A 159 36.08 -30.06 -16.91
CA ALA A 159 35.86 -31.21 -17.79
C ALA A 159 36.66 -31.02 -19.09
N THR A 160 37.52 -31.97 -19.42
CA THR A 160 38.46 -31.87 -20.53
C THR A 160 38.60 -33.19 -21.30
N CYS A 161 39.06 -33.12 -22.54
CA CYS A 161 39.42 -34.32 -23.30
C CYS A 161 40.81 -34.82 -22.88
N SER A 162 41.12 -36.08 -23.17
CA SER A 162 42.41 -36.70 -22.82
C SER A 162 43.62 -35.94 -23.38
N SER A 163 43.53 -35.42 -24.61
CA SER A 163 44.61 -34.68 -25.25
C SER A 163 44.88 -33.32 -24.59
N CYS A 164 43.83 -32.57 -24.24
CA CYS A 164 43.97 -31.31 -23.51
C CYS A 164 44.48 -31.54 -22.09
N PHE A 165 44.05 -32.64 -21.45
CA PHE A 165 44.56 -33.03 -20.15
C PHE A 165 46.07 -33.29 -20.21
N ALA A 166 46.55 -34.09 -21.16
CA ALA A 166 47.97 -34.40 -21.31
C ALA A 166 48.83 -33.15 -21.60
N LYS A 167 48.30 -32.18 -22.37
CA LYS A 167 49.04 -30.97 -22.74
C LYS A 167 49.04 -29.90 -21.65
N HIS A 168 47.90 -29.65 -21.03
CA HIS A 168 47.70 -28.49 -20.14
C HIS A 168 47.56 -28.87 -18.66
N HIS A 169 47.27 -30.13 -18.37
CA HIS A 169 47.00 -30.63 -17.02
C HIS A 169 47.88 -31.84 -16.66
N ALA A 170 49.07 -31.97 -17.27
CA ALA A 170 49.98 -33.10 -17.05
C ALA A 170 50.33 -33.32 -15.56
N ASN A 171 50.39 -32.24 -14.78
CA ASN A 171 50.72 -32.26 -13.36
C ASN A 171 49.48 -32.26 -12.44
N CYS A 172 48.28 -32.40 -12.99
CA CYS A 172 47.04 -32.42 -12.21
C CYS A 172 46.58 -33.86 -11.97
N SER A 173 45.82 -34.08 -10.90
CA SER A 173 45.06 -35.31 -10.75
C SER A 173 43.78 -35.24 -11.57
N SER A 174 43.43 -36.36 -12.21
CA SER A 174 42.16 -36.53 -12.93
C SER A 174 41.34 -37.67 -12.38
N ILE A 175 40.03 -37.53 -12.51
CA ILE A 175 39.08 -38.63 -12.40
C ILE A 175 38.29 -38.74 -13.71
N PHE A 176 37.80 -39.93 -14.03
CA PHE A 176 36.92 -40.09 -15.19
C PHE A 176 35.64 -39.27 -15.03
N PHE A 177 35.18 -38.68 -16.13
CA PHE A 177 33.97 -37.85 -16.13
C PHE A 177 32.75 -38.57 -15.54
N SER A 178 32.59 -39.86 -15.80
CA SER A 178 31.51 -40.68 -15.23
C SER A 178 31.57 -40.80 -13.71
N ALA A 179 32.77 -41.00 -13.15
CA ALA A 179 32.99 -41.06 -11.72
C ALA A 179 32.78 -39.68 -11.06
N ALA A 180 33.33 -38.62 -11.67
CA ALA A 180 33.13 -37.24 -11.26
C ALA A 180 31.65 -36.87 -11.22
N ASN A 181 30.91 -37.21 -12.28
CA ASN A 181 29.49 -36.91 -12.39
C ASN A 181 28.68 -37.65 -11.30
N LYS A 182 28.99 -38.92 -11.01
CA LYS A 182 28.35 -39.66 -9.91
C LYS A 182 28.62 -39.01 -8.56
N MET A 183 29.86 -38.62 -8.29
CA MET A 183 30.23 -37.92 -7.06
C MET A 183 29.53 -36.57 -6.93
N LEU A 184 29.61 -35.73 -7.96
CA LEU A 184 28.96 -34.41 -7.98
C LEU A 184 27.45 -34.52 -7.82
N LYS A 185 26.81 -35.50 -8.49
CA LYS A 185 25.38 -35.77 -8.33
C LYS A 185 25.02 -36.08 -6.88
N SER A 186 25.75 -37.00 -6.23
CA SER A 186 25.51 -37.32 -4.82
C SER A 186 25.73 -36.13 -3.88
N GLN A 187 26.73 -35.29 -4.14
CA GLN A 187 26.97 -34.07 -3.37
C GLN A 187 25.83 -33.05 -3.54
N ILE A 188 25.37 -32.85 -4.78
CA ILE A 188 24.23 -31.96 -5.08
C ILE A 188 22.96 -32.47 -4.40
N GLU A 189 22.68 -33.78 -4.44
CA GLU A 189 21.54 -34.39 -3.75
C GLU A 189 21.57 -34.10 -2.24
N VAL A 190 22.72 -34.28 -1.58
CA VAL A 190 22.88 -33.97 -0.15
C VAL A 190 22.67 -32.49 0.15
N ILE A 191 23.21 -31.59 -0.70
CA ILE A 191 23.05 -30.14 -0.52
C ILE A 191 21.58 -29.73 -0.70
N LEU A 192 20.92 -30.28 -1.73
CA LEU A 192 19.50 -30.02 -1.99
C LEU A 192 18.63 -30.49 -0.83
N ASP A 193 18.83 -31.73 -0.35
CA ASP A 193 18.09 -32.26 0.81
C ASP A 193 18.25 -31.39 2.05
N LYS A 194 19.48 -30.92 2.32
CA LYS A 194 19.74 -30.00 3.43
C LYS A 194 18.99 -28.68 3.23
N LYS A 195 19.03 -28.11 2.02
CA LYS A 195 18.38 -26.83 1.72
C LYS A 195 16.86 -26.91 1.74
N PHE A 196 16.27 -28.03 1.31
CA PHE A 196 14.83 -28.26 1.43
C PHE A 196 14.40 -28.36 2.90
N LYS A 197 15.14 -29.07 3.75
CA LYS A 197 14.87 -29.11 5.20
C LYS A 197 14.96 -27.73 5.85
N GLU A 198 15.99 -26.95 5.52
CA GLU A 198 16.13 -25.56 5.99
C GLU A 198 14.95 -24.69 5.53
N PHE A 199 14.46 -24.90 4.30
CA PHE A 199 13.30 -24.17 3.77
C PHE A 199 12.01 -24.53 4.52
N ASP A 200 11.74 -25.82 4.72
CA ASP A 200 10.56 -26.30 5.45
C ASP A 200 10.56 -25.81 6.92
N GLU A 201 11.71 -25.85 7.59
CA GLU A 201 11.87 -25.32 8.95
C GLU A 201 11.57 -23.82 9.01
N ASN A 202 12.08 -23.04 8.05
CA ASN A 202 11.82 -21.60 7.97
C ASN A 202 10.34 -21.29 7.70
N ASP A 203 9.67 -22.06 6.83
CA ASP A 203 8.25 -21.90 6.56
C ASP A 203 7.40 -22.23 7.80
N ILE A 204 7.75 -23.27 8.55
CA ILE A 204 7.09 -23.60 9.83
C ILE A 204 7.28 -22.48 10.86
N VAL A 205 8.49 -21.92 10.97
CA VAL A 205 8.78 -20.80 11.89
C VAL A 205 7.99 -19.56 11.49
N LYS A 206 7.94 -19.24 10.20
CA LYS A 206 7.19 -18.10 9.66
C LYS A 206 5.68 -18.26 9.90
N GLU A 207 5.14 -19.46 9.70
CA GLU A 207 3.73 -19.74 9.96
C GLU A 207 3.38 -19.61 11.46
N LYS A 208 4.22 -20.16 12.35
CA LYS A 208 4.04 -19.98 13.81
C LYS A 208 4.09 -18.51 14.21
N PHE A 209 5.03 -17.74 13.66
CA PHE A 209 5.14 -16.31 13.92
C PHE A 209 3.87 -15.55 13.47
N ASN A 210 3.35 -15.87 12.28
CA ASN A 210 2.11 -15.29 11.77
C ASN A 210 0.91 -15.65 12.66
N GLN A 211 0.79 -16.90 13.12
CA GLN A 211 -0.26 -17.34 14.04
C GLN A 211 -0.20 -16.60 15.38
N ASP A 212 0.99 -16.42 15.95
CA ASP A 212 1.19 -15.65 17.17
C ASP A 212 0.82 -14.17 17.00
N LEU A 213 1.13 -13.58 15.83
CA LEU A 213 0.75 -12.20 15.49
C LEU A 213 -0.77 -12.05 15.41
N ILE A 214 -1.45 -12.99 14.73
CA ILE A 214 -2.92 -13.04 14.65
C ILE A 214 -3.53 -13.19 16.05
N ARG A 215 -2.97 -14.07 16.90
CA ARG A 215 -3.43 -14.24 18.28
C ARG A 215 -3.33 -12.95 19.08
N LYS A 216 -2.17 -12.27 19.05
CA LYS A 216 -1.96 -10.99 19.74
C LYS A 216 -2.92 -9.90 19.24
N HIS A 217 -3.13 -9.81 17.93
CA HIS A 217 -4.07 -8.85 17.35
C HIS A 217 -5.52 -9.12 17.81
N ASN A 218 -5.94 -10.39 17.86
CA ASN A 218 -7.25 -10.78 18.34
C ASN A 218 -7.44 -10.49 19.85
N GLU A 219 -6.41 -10.69 20.67
CA GLU A 219 -6.42 -10.32 22.08
C GLU A 219 -6.57 -8.81 22.28
N GLN A 220 -5.83 -8.00 21.50
CA GLN A 220 -5.96 -6.54 21.53
C GLN A 220 -7.35 -6.09 21.09
N ARG A 221 -7.88 -6.67 20.00
CA ARG A 221 -9.24 -6.39 19.52
C ARG A 221 -10.29 -6.68 20.60
N LYS A 222 -10.21 -7.82 21.29
CA LYS A 222 -11.11 -8.16 22.41
C LYS A 222 -11.00 -7.18 23.58
N LYS A 223 -9.79 -6.72 23.92
CA LYS A 223 -9.58 -5.69 24.95
C LYS A 223 -10.24 -4.37 24.58
N ILE A 224 -10.06 -3.94 23.33
CA ILE A 224 -10.69 -2.72 22.80
C ILE A 224 -12.21 -2.84 22.84
N GLU A 225 -12.77 -3.96 22.38
CA GLU A 225 -14.21 -4.22 22.39
C GLU A 225 -14.79 -4.22 23.81
N THR A 226 -14.09 -4.82 24.77
CA THR A 226 -14.47 -4.80 26.19
C THR A 226 -14.47 -3.37 26.75
N ASN A 227 -13.48 -2.54 26.38
CA ASN A 227 -13.41 -1.15 26.80
C ASN A 227 -14.53 -0.31 26.20
N TYR A 228 -14.85 -0.50 24.92
CA TYR A 228 -15.99 0.17 24.28
C TYR A 228 -17.31 -0.20 24.94
N GLN A 229 -17.51 -1.46 25.30
CA GLN A 229 -18.72 -1.91 25.99
C GLN A 229 -18.84 -1.25 27.37
N LYS A 230 -17.77 -1.20 28.16
CA LYS A 230 -17.75 -0.51 29.45
C LYS A 230 -18.07 0.99 29.31
N LEU A 231 -17.47 1.65 28.33
CA LEU A 231 -17.72 3.07 28.06
C LEU A 231 -19.19 3.32 27.68
N ARG A 232 -19.78 2.43 26.88
CA ARG A 232 -21.20 2.50 26.50
C ARG A 232 -22.12 2.38 27.72
N GLU A 233 -21.85 1.42 28.60
CA GLU A 233 -22.61 1.23 29.84
C GLU A 233 -22.50 2.43 30.79
N GLU A 234 -21.32 3.06 30.86
CA GLU A 234 -21.11 4.28 31.63
C GLU A 234 -21.88 5.48 31.06
N LEU A 235 -21.83 5.68 29.74
CA LEU A 235 -22.60 6.71 29.06
C LEU A 235 -24.11 6.53 29.28
N GLU A 236 -24.61 5.30 29.19
CA GLU A 236 -26.02 5.01 29.45
C GLU A 236 -26.42 5.28 30.91
N ARG A 237 -25.56 4.92 31.87
CA ARG A 237 -25.76 5.24 33.29
C ARG A 237 -25.81 6.76 33.51
N ASN A 238 -24.87 7.51 32.94
CA ASN A 238 -24.82 8.95 33.06
C ASN A 238 -26.04 9.61 32.43
N TYR A 239 -26.46 9.16 31.25
CA TYR A 239 -27.69 9.62 30.60
C TYR A 239 -28.92 9.40 31.48
N LYS A 240 -29.08 8.21 32.08
CA LYS A 240 -30.20 7.91 33.00
C LYS A 240 -30.17 8.77 34.27
N ILE A 241 -28.99 9.18 34.74
CA ILE A 241 -28.87 10.10 35.88
C ILE A 241 -29.32 11.50 35.46
N SER A 242 -28.82 12.02 34.34
CA SER A 242 -29.18 13.35 33.83
C SER A 242 -30.67 13.46 33.52
N MET A 243 -31.29 12.41 32.95
CA MET A 243 -32.73 12.39 32.70
C MET A 243 -33.54 12.47 34.00
N ARG A 244 -33.15 11.72 35.05
CA ARG A 244 -33.81 11.81 36.36
C ARG A 244 -33.66 13.19 37.00
N GLN A 245 -32.50 13.84 36.84
CA GLN A 245 -32.30 15.20 37.33
C GLN A 245 -33.19 16.20 36.60
N LEU A 246 -33.36 16.04 35.28
CA LEU A 246 -34.24 16.87 34.47
C LEU A 246 -35.71 16.66 34.85
N ASP A 247 -36.15 15.41 35.03
CA ASP A 247 -37.52 15.09 35.47
C ASP A 247 -37.81 15.74 36.83
N HIS A 248 -36.89 15.62 37.79
CA HIS A 248 -37.01 16.24 39.10
C HIS A 248 -37.11 17.77 39.02
N PHE A 249 -36.30 18.40 38.16
CA PHE A 249 -36.35 19.85 37.93
C PHE A 249 -37.69 20.29 37.31
N ILE A 250 -38.22 19.51 36.37
CA ILE A 250 -39.54 19.76 35.77
C ILE A 250 -40.65 19.65 36.83
N GLU A 251 -40.58 18.66 37.71
CA GLU A 251 -41.54 18.49 38.81
C GLU A 251 -41.50 19.66 39.80
N LEU A 252 -40.31 20.11 40.21
CA LEU A 252 -40.14 21.28 41.07
C LEU A 252 -40.77 22.53 40.42
N HIS A 253 -40.45 22.81 39.15
CA HIS A 253 -41.02 23.97 38.45
C HIS A 253 -42.53 23.88 38.25
N ARG A 254 -43.08 22.68 38.04
CA ARG A 254 -44.55 22.49 37.97
C ARG A 254 -45.20 22.78 39.32
N SER A 255 -44.58 22.35 40.42
CA SER A 255 -45.04 22.65 41.78
C SER A 255 -45.04 24.15 42.04
N ASP A 256 -43.91 24.84 41.78
CA ASP A 256 -43.78 26.29 41.98
C ASP A 256 -44.80 27.08 41.16
N LYS A 257 -44.99 26.70 39.88
CA LYS A 257 -45.99 27.33 39.02
C LYS A 257 -47.42 27.11 39.53
N THR A 258 -47.72 25.93 40.08
CA THR A 258 -49.04 25.63 40.65
C THR A 258 -49.29 26.49 41.89
N ASN A 259 -48.28 26.62 42.77
CA ASN A 259 -48.34 27.47 43.95
C ASN A 259 -48.57 28.94 43.60
N LEU A 260 -47.85 29.46 42.59
CA LEU A 260 -48.06 30.83 42.09
C LEU A 260 -49.47 31.06 41.57
N ILE A 261 -50.01 30.12 40.78
CA ILE A 261 -51.39 30.19 40.28
C ILE A 261 -52.40 30.21 41.45
N ASP A 262 -52.18 29.41 42.48
CA ASP A 262 -53.07 29.35 43.64
C ASP A 262 -52.94 30.58 44.56
N GLU A 263 -51.78 31.22 44.62
CA GLU A 263 -51.60 32.54 45.23
C GLU A 263 -52.36 33.63 44.47
N GLU A 264 -52.22 33.69 43.14
CA GLU A 264 -52.96 34.65 42.31
C GLU A 264 -54.48 34.46 42.41
N LYS A 265 -54.97 33.21 42.39
CA LYS A 265 -56.39 32.92 42.59
C LYS A 265 -56.90 33.42 43.94
N ARG A 266 -56.12 33.26 45.02
CA ARG A 266 -56.47 33.77 46.35
C ARG A 266 -56.54 35.30 46.36
N ASP A 267 -55.57 35.98 45.75
CA ASP A 267 -55.56 37.45 45.64
C ASP A 267 -56.77 37.97 44.83
N ILE A 268 -57.07 37.34 43.69
CA ILE A 268 -58.25 37.68 42.86
C ILE A 268 -59.54 37.46 43.67
N SER A 269 -59.66 36.35 44.40
CA SER A 269 -60.85 36.07 45.21
C SER A 269 -61.03 37.10 46.33
N ASN A 270 -59.93 37.53 46.97
CA ASN A 270 -59.95 38.60 47.96
C ASN A 270 -60.40 39.94 47.35
N LYS A 271 -59.91 40.27 46.14
CA LYS A 271 -60.32 41.49 45.41
C LYS A 271 -61.80 41.46 45.02
N ILE A 272 -62.32 40.32 44.56
CA ILE A 272 -63.75 40.14 44.26
C ILE A 272 -64.59 40.37 45.52
N ASN A 273 -64.21 39.77 46.66
CA ASN A 273 -64.92 39.97 47.93
C ASN A 273 -64.94 41.45 48.38
N VAL A 274 -63.87 42.21 48.12
CA VAL A 274 -63.84 43.66 48.40
C VAL A 274 -64.79 44.41 47.47
N ILE A 275 -64.80 44.09 46.18
CA ILE A 275 -65.72 44.69 45.20
C ILE A 275 -67.17 44.40 45.59
N ASP A 276 -67.50 43.18 46.01
CA ASP A 276 -68.85 42.82 46.45
C ASP A 276 -69.24 43.60 47.72
N LYS A 277 -68.36 43.75 48.71
CA LYS A 277 -68.61 44.62 49.89
C LYS A 277 -68.85 46.08 49.51
N ILE A 278 -68.07 46.61 48.57
CA ILE A 278 -68.28 47.96 48.05
C ILE A 278 -69.66 48.03 47.38
N ARG A 279 -70.02 47.05 46.56
CA ARG A 279 -71.33 46.99 45.90
C ARG A 279 -72.48 47.00 46.92
N ASP A 280 -72.35 46.24 48.00
CA ASP A 280 -73.34 46.20 49.09
C ASP A 280 -73.45 47.55 49.80
N LEU A 281 -72.33 48.23 50.08
CA LEU A 281 -72.31 49.58 50.66
C LEU A 281 -72.91 50.65 49.72
N HIS A 282 -72.73 50.48 48.41
CA HIS A 282 -73.26 51.38 47.39
C HIS A 282 -74.77 51.20 47.12
N SER A 283 -75.45 50.29 47.82
CA SER A 283 -76.91 50.26 47.88
C SER A 283 -77.50 51.41 48.74
N GLU A 284 -76.65 52.16 49.45
CA GLU A 284 -77.01 53.41 50.14
C GLU A 284 -76.16 54.60 49.61
N ASP A 285 -76.85 55.61 49.06
CA ASP A 285 -76.41 56.93 48.55
C ASP A 285 -74.95 57.12 48.05
N LEU A 286 -74.79 56.88 46.74
CA LEU A 286 -73.57 56.94 45.91
C LEU A 286 -72.79 58.27 45.87
N VAL A 287 -73.31 59.37 46.38
CA VAL A 287 -72.73 60.72 46.16
C VAL A 287 -71.60 61.06 47.15
N SER A 288 -71.49 60.38 48.30
CA SER A 288 -70.56 60.79 49.37
C SER A 288 -69.18 60.08 49.39
N ILE A 289 -69.01 58.97 48.65
CA ILE A 289 -67.85 58.06 48.83
C ILE A 289 -66.75 58.26 47.77
N TYR A 290 -67.07 58.87 46.63
CA TYR A 290 -66.16 59.02 45.48
C TYR A 290 -64.77 59.62 45.79
N PRO A 291 -64.62 60.61 46.69
CA PRO A 291 -63.30 61.16 47.02
C PRO A 291 -62.36 60.17 47.74
N LYS A 292 -62.91 59.24 48.54
CA LYS A 292 -62.10 58.29 49.34
C LYS A 292 -61.58 57.10 48.51
N LEU A 293 -62.31 56.70 47.47
CA LEU A 293 -61.85 55.66 46.55
C LEU A 293 -60.70 56.17 45.67
N PHE A 294 -60.69 57.46 45.31
CA PHE A 294 -59.64 58.07 44.50
C PHE A 294 -58.27 58.09 45.21
N GLU A 295 -58.24 58.26 46.55
CA GLU A 295 -57.01 58.18 47.34
C GLU A 295 -56.45 56.75 47.48
N LEU A 296 -57.32 55.73 47.53
CA LEU A 296 -56.92 54.33 47.67
C LEU A 296 -56.17 53.80 46.43
N PHE A 297 -56.54 54.27 45.23
CA PHE A 297 -55.92 53.85 43.97
C PHE A 297 -54.61 54.58 43.63
N GLN A 298 -54.26 55.68 44.30
CA GLN A 298 -52.98 56.39 44.08
C GLN A 298 -51.81 55.83 44.92
N SER A 299 -52.04 54.86 45.81
CA SER A 299 -51.02 54.43 46.79
C SER A 299 -50.09 53.29 46.36
N LYS A 300 -50.14 52.81 45.12
CA LYS A 300 -49.17 51.82 44.61
C LYS A 300 -48.39 52.34 43.41
N PRO A 301 -47.06 52.53 43.51
CA PRO A 301 -46.24 52.85 42.34
C PRO A 301 -46.26 51.65 41.39
N VAL A 302 -46.60 51.92 40.14
CA VAL A 302 -46.43 50.97 39.04
C VAL A 302 -44.93 50.91 38.75
N ASP A 303 -44.32 49.75 38.97
CA ASP A 303 -42.91 49.52 38.70
C ASP A 303 -42.72 49.30 37.18
N ASP A 304 -42.29 50.34 36.48
CA ASP A 304 -42.06 50.39 35.03
C ASP A 304 -40.79 49.62 34.57
N SER A 305 -40.22 48.75 35.41
CA SER A 305 -38.94 48.09 35.13
C SER A 305 -38.97 46.94 34.10
N TYR A 306 -40.13 46.56 33.53
CA TYR A 306 -40.24 45.36 32.69
C TYR A 306 -40.41 45.54 31.17
N ILE A 307 -40.24 46.74 30.62
CA ILE A 307 -40.33 46.95 29.16
C ILE A 307 -39.12 47.71 28.62
N LYS A 308 -37.96 47.06 28.58
CA LYS A 308 -36.87 47.40 27.65
C LYS A 308 -36.10 46.15 27.24
N ASP A 309 -36.50 45.52 26.13
CA ASP A 309 -35.57 45.30 24.99
C ASP A 309 -36.33 44.83 23.72
N PRO A 310 -36.57 45.69 22.72
CA PRO A 310 -37.02 45.27 21.40
C PRO A 310 -35.93 45.55 20.37
N LYS A 311 -35.34 44.48 19.80
CA LYS A 311 -34.96 44.29 18.37
C LYS A 311 -33.66 43.49 18.20
N VAL A 312 -33.75 42.18 18.39
CA VAL A 312 -33.08 41.21 17.50
C VAL A 312 -34.10 40.10 17.27
N GLN A 313 -34.83 40.13 16.16
CA GLN A 313 -35.54 38.94 15.70
C GLN A 313 -34.52 38.06 14.96
N PRO A 314 -34.18 36.87 15.48
CA PRO A 314 -33.25 35.98 14.81
C PRO A 314 -34.02 35.19 13.75
N ASN A 315 -33.95 35.64 12.50
CA ASN A 315 -34.33 34.79 11.37
C ASN A 315 -33.23 33.74 11.16
N GLY A 316 -33.34 32.63 11.88
CA GLY A 316 -32.54 31.41 11.67
C GLY A 316 -31.36 31.27 12.62
N LEU A 317 -31.63 31.02 13.91
CA LEU A 317 -30.64 30.45 14.82
C LEU A 317 -30.55 28.93 14.57
N LYS A 318 -29.34 28.43 14.27
CA LYS A 318 -29.04 27.00 14.33
C LYS A 318 -27.90 26.76 15.31
N TRP A 319 -28.18 25.94 16.31
CA TRP A 319 -27.22 25.51 17.31
C TRP A 319 -26.67 24.14 16.95
N PHE A 320 -25.34 23.99 17.05
CA PHE A 320 -24.64 22.75 16.72
C PHE A 320 -23.93 22.19 17.96
N PRO A 321 -24.57 21.24 18.68
CA PRO A 321 -24.09 20.76 19.98
C PRO A 321 -22.73 20.07 19.92
N SER A 322 -22.42 19.38 18.81
CA SER A 322 -21.16 18.64 18.65
C SER A 322 -19.92 19.53 18.58
N HIS A 323 -20.09 20.84 18.36
CA HIS A 323 -18.98 21.78 18.19
C HIS A 323 -19.10 23.02 19.09
N ASN A 324 -20.18 23.15 19.89
CA ASN A 324 -20.48 24.33 20.71
C ASN A 324 -20.53 25.67 19.95
N ILE A 325 -20.90 25.61 18.67
CA ILE A 325 -20.99 26.79 17.79
C ILE A 325 -22.45 27.20 17.62
N LEU A 326 -22.70 28.50 17.77
CA LEU A 326 -23.96 29.15 17.41
C LEU A 326 -23.76 29.92 16.11
N VAL A 327 -24.57 29.60 15.09
CA VAL A 327 -24.57 30.34 13.83
C VAL A 327 -25.82 31.21 13.78
N THR A 328 -25.63 32.50 13.59
CA THR A 328 -26.70 33.49 13.39
C THR A 328 -26.32 34.42 12.25
N GLY A 329 -27.28 34.88 11.47
CA GLY A 329 -26.99 35.72 10.32
C GLY A 329 -28.22 36.47 9.82
N ASN A 330 -27.97 37.61 9.18
CA ASN A 330 -29.01 38.32 8.45
C ASN A 330 -28.82 38.04 6.96
N TRP A 331 -29.68 37.20 6.41
CA TRP A 331 -29.62 36.75 5.02
C TRP A 331 -29.76 37.90 4.02
N GLN A 332 -30.38 39.03 4.41
CA GLN A 332 -30.59 40.18 3.54
C GLN A 332 -29.33 41.03 3.35
N ASN A 333 -28.35 40.94 4.26
CA ASN A 333 -27.11 41.72 4.18
C ASN A 333 -25.85 40.86 4.06
N GLY A 334 -26.00 39.55 3.81
CA GLY A 334 -24.90 38.64 3.49
C GLY A 334 -23.93 38.37 4.64
N LYS A 335 -24.31 38.69 5.89
CA LYS A 335 -23.45 38.52 7.07
C LYS A 335 -23.82 37.29 7.88
N ILE A 336 -22.85 36.40 8.05
CA ILE A 336 -22.93 35.23 8.92
C ILE A 336 -21.98 35.45 10.11
N TYR A 337 -22.50 35.26 11.31
CA TYR A 337 -21.78 35.36 12.57
C TYR A 337 -21.64 33.98 13.20
N PHE A 338 -20.41 33.67 13.64
CA PHE A 338 -20.10 32.45 14.37
C PHE A 338 -19.72 32.81 15.82
N LEU A 339 -20.45 32.22 16.77
CA LEU A 339 -20.20 32.37 18.20
C LEU A 339 -19.73 31.05 18.81
N ASP A 340 -18.60 31.07 19.52
CA ASP A 340 -18.13 29.95 20.34
C ASP A 340 -18.75 30.12 21.73
N LEU A 341 -19.67 29.23 22.08
CA LEU A 341 -20.41 29.33 23.33
C LEU A 341 -19.55 28.99 24.55
N LEU A 342 -18.44 28.26 24.38
CA LEU A 342 -17.51 27.96 25.49
C LEU A 342 -16.58 29.15 25.78
N LYS A 343 -16.12 29.83 24.72
CA LYS A 343 -15.16 30.94 24.86
C LYS A 343 -15.82 32.32 24.97
N LYS A 344 -17.14 32.41 24.73
CA LYS A 344 -17.91 33.68 24.69
C LYS A 344 -17.28 34.74 23.77
N GLN A 345 -16.61 34.31 22.71
CA GLN A 345 -15.96 35.19 21.73
C GLN A 345 -16.53 34.93 20.34
N SER A 346 -16.70 36.01 19.57
CA SER A 346 -16.96 35.92 18.13
C SER A 346 -15.63 35.67 17.42
N PHE A 347 -15.61 34.73 16.48
CA PHE A 347 -14.36 34.34 15.81
C PHE A 347 -14.39 34.54 14.29
N GLY A 348 -15.46 35.11 13.74
CA GLY A 348 -15.46 35.52 12.33
C GLY A 348 -16.76 36.17 11.88
N VAL A 349 -16.63 37.13 10.97
CA VAL A 349 -17.73 37.67 10.15
C VAL A 349 -17.40 37.35 8.72
N CYS A 350 -18.24 36.55 8.06
CA CYS A 350 -18.10 36.29 6.63
C CYS A 350 -19.07 37.20 5.89
N ASN A 351 -18.53 38.05 5.01
CA ASN A 351 -19.30 38.83 4.05
C ASN A 351 -19.39 37.99 2.76
N VAL A 352 -20.59 37.51 2.42
CA VAL A 352 -20.78 36.71 1.22
C VAL A 352 -21.64 37.49 0.23
N GLN A 353 -21.11 37.75 -0.96
CA GLN A 353 -21.91 38.11 -2.14
C GLN A 353 -22.11 36.84 -2.97
N GLY A 354 -23.31 36.25 -2.92
CA GLY A 354 -23.64 35.02 -3.66
C GLY A 354 -24.37 33.98 -2.82
N LYS A 355 -24.59 32.79 -3.40
CA LYS A 355 -25.29 31.68 -2.74
C LYS A 355 -24.28 30.82 -1.98
N CYS A 356 -24.50 30.65 -0.67
CA CYS A 356 -23.72 29.76 0.18
C CYS A 356 -24.53 28.51 0.49
N GLU A 357 -24.01 27.34 0.10
CA GLU A 357 -24.57 26.03 0.42
C GLU A 357 -23.63 25.31 1.40
N MET A 358 -24.19 24.66 2.42
CA MET A 358 -23.41 24.04 3.50
C MET A 358 -23.64 22.53 3.47
N TYR A 359 -22.56 21.75 3.44
CA TYR A 359 -22.61 20.29 3.41
C TYR A 359 -21.93 19.69 4.65
N TYR A 360 -22.44 18.52 5.08
CA TYR A 360 -21.99 17.84 6.28
C TYR A 360 -21.23 16.54 5.93
N GLY A 361 -20.00 16.41 6.42
CA GLY A 361 -19.28 15.14 6.52
C GLY A 361 -19.21 14.65 7.97
N SER A 362 -18.86 13.38 8.19
CA SER A 362 -18.88 12.75 9.51
C SER A 362 -17.99 13.43 10.57
N THR A 363 -17.01 14.24 10.17
CA THR A 363 -16.10 14.97 11.06
C THR A 363 -15.80 16.40 10.62
N GLN A 364 -16.42 16.90 9.54
CA GLN A 364 -16.07 18.19 8.94
C GLN A 364 -17.30 18.92 8.40
N LEU A 365 -17.26 20.25 8.50
CA LEU A 365 -18.26 21.16 7.95
C LEU A 365 -17.69 21.77 6.66
N PHE A 366 -18.41 21.65 5.54
CA PHE A 366 -18.00 22.22 4.26
C PHE A 366 -18.92 23.37 3.88
N PHE A 367 -18.34 24.46 3.40
CA PHE A 367 -19.07 25.57 2.79
C PHE A 367 -18.73 25.61 1.30
N HIS A 368 -19.77 25.59 0.48
CA HIS A 368 -19.70 25.74 -0.95
C HIS A 368 -20.27 27.10 -1.33
N PHE A 369 -19.47 27.93 -1.95
CA PHE A 369 -19.87 29.24 -2.43
C PHE A 369 -19.96 29.18 -3.95
N SER A 370 -21.15 29.41 -4.50
CA SER A 370 -21.28 29.60 -5.95
C SER A 370 -21.33 31.10 -6.24
N ALA A 371 -20.32 31.57 -6.96
CA ALA A 371 -20.34 32.87 -7.59
C ALA A 371 -21.08 32.77 -8.94
N ASP A 372 -21.72 33.86 -9.35
CA ASP A 372 -22.43 33.93 -10.62
C ASP A 372 -21.48 33.63 -11.80
N SER A 373 -22.01 33.00 -12.84
CA SER A 373 -21.28 32.32 -13.92
C SER A 373 -20.30 33.19 -14.74
N SER A 374 -20.23 34.50 -14.49
CA SER A 374 -19.31 35.43 -15.14
C SER A 374 -17.89 35.48 -14.54
N ILE A 375 -17.62 34.75 -13.44
CA ILE A 375 -16.37 34.86 -12.64
C ILE A 375 -15.48 33.59 -12.71
N GLN A 376 -15.87 32.55 -13.45
CA GLN A 376 -15.30 31.19 -13.34
C GLN A 376 -13.80 30.96 -13.68
N ASN A 377 -13.01 31.97 -14.09
CA ASN A 377 -11.64 31.77 -14.58
C ASN A 377 -10.52 32.56 -13.84
N LYS A 378 -10.67 32.93 -12.55
CA LYS A 378 -9.74 33.90 -11.93
C LYS A 378 -9.47 33.76 -10.41
N CYS A 379 -9.05 32.59 -9.91
CA CYS A 379 -8.54 32.46 -8.53
C CYS A 379 -7.18 31.76 -8.47
N GLU A 380 -6.22 32.33 -7.74
CA GLU A 380 -4.94 31.70 -7.36
C GLU A 380 -4.93 31.39 -5.87
N LEU A 381 -4.28 30.27 -5.50
CA LEU A 381 -4.26 29.74 -4.14
C LEU A 381 -2.83 29.81 -3.59
N HIS A 382 -2.65 30.56 -2.50
CA HIS A 382 -1.35 30.71 -1.85
C HIS A 382 -1.37 30.07 -0.45
N PHE A 383 -0.37 29.22 -0.19
CA PHE A 383 -0.14 28.65 1.14
C PHE A 383 0.98 29.41 1.83
N THR A 384 0.66 30.16 2.89
CA THR A 384 1.66 30.95 3.63
C THR A 384 1.70 30.50 5.08
N GLN A 385 2.89 30.16 5.57
CA GLN A 385 3.10 29.72 6.95
C GLN A 385 3.34 30.94 7.86
N PHE A 386 2.50 31.11 8.88
CA PHE A 386 2.77 32.07 9.96
C PHE A 386 3.20 31.32 11.22
N GLN A 387 4.35 31.70 11.78
CA GLN A 387 4.70 31.36 13.15
C GLN A 387 4.15 32.46 14.07
N ASN A 388 3.12 32.12 14.85
CA ASN A 388 2.61 33.02 15.88
C ASN A 388 3.33 32.75 17.22
N ALA A 389 3.45 33.77 18.07
CA ALA A 389 4.29 33.80 19.28
C ALA A 389 3.88 32.85 20.42
N ASN A 390 2.95 31.91 20.20
CA ASN A 390 2.55 30.91 21.19
C ASN A 390 2.58 29.49 20.57
N PRO A 391 3.49 28.61 21.00
CA PRO A 391 3.81 27.35 20.32
C PRO A 391 2.75 26.23 20.42
N ARG A 392 1.53 26.53 20.90
CA ARG A 392 0.46 25.54 21.07
C ARG A 392 -0.62 25.54 19.97
N ASP A 393 -0.67 26.57 19.13
CA ASP A 393 -1.69 26.69 18.08
C ASP A 393 -1.06 26.64 16.68
N ASN A 394 -0.84 25.43 16.16
CA ASN A 394 -0.42 25.22 14.78
C ASN A 394 -1.64 25.27 13.84
N CYS A 395 -2.04 26.47 13.41
CA CYS A 395 -3.07 26.64 12.39
C CYS A 395 -2.43 26.71 10.99
N THR A 396 -3.03 26.04 10.01
CA THR A 396 -2.70 26.26 8.60
C THR A 396 -3.67 27.30 8.05
N VAL A 397 -3.14 28.43 7.55
CA VAL A 397 -3.93 29.48 6.92
C VAL A 397 -3.95 29.22 5.42
N ILE A 398 -5.15 29.14 4.85
CA ILE A 398 -5.35 29.11 3.40
C ILE A 398 -5.89 30.48 3.02
N THR A 399 -5.10 31.22 2.23
CA THR A 399 -5.51 32.52 1.71
C THR A 399 -5.92 32.35 0.25
N ILE A 400 -7.11 32.84 -0.08
CA ILE A 400 -7.58 32.93 -1.45
C ILE A 400 -7.64 34.42 -1.78
N THR A 401 -6.92 34.82 -2.82
CA THR A 401 -6.88 36.19 -3.32
C THR A 401 -7.48 36.23 -4.71
N ASP A 402 -8.38 37.18 -4.93
CA ASP A 402 -8.79 37.56 -6.29
C ASP A 402 -7.84 38.63 -6.87
N LYS A 403 -7.99 38.94 -8.16
CA LYS A 403 -7.16 39.94 -8.85
C LYS A 403 -7.39 41.39 -8.37
N GLU A 404 -8.38 41.64 -7.52
CA GLU A 404 -8.64 42.95 -6.91
C GLU A 404 -8.00 43.09 -5.53
N ASN A 405 -7.15 42.12 -5.13
CA ASN A 405 -6.47 42.05 -3.83
C ASN A 405 -7.44 42.00 -2.64
N GLN A 406 -8.63 41.43 -2.81
CA GLN A 406 -9.47 41.12 -1.65
C GLN A 406 -9.06 39.76 -1.06
N GLU A 407 -8.58 39.79 0.18
CA GLU A 407 -8.08 38.61 0.88
C GLU A 407 -9.18 37.92 1.69
N GLY A 408 -9.48 36.67 1.35
CA GLY A 408 -10.22 35.76 2.23
C GLY A 408 -9.26 34.77 2.89
N ALA A 409 -9.19 34.78 4.22
CA ALA A 409 -8.36 33.86 4.99
C ALA A 409 -9.22 32.82 5.74
N PHE A 410 -8.85 31.54 5.59
CA PHE A 410 -9.47 30.44 6.33
C PHE A 410 -8.47 29.85 7.31
N TYR A 411 -8.92 29.63 8.55
CA TYR A 411 -8.15 28.99 9.60
C TYR A 411 -8.62 27.55 9.78
N LEU A 412 -7.76 26.59 9.46
CA LEU A 412 -8.03 25.17 9.75
C LEU A 412 -7.11 24.71 10.89
N PRO A 413 -7.68 24.32 12.05
CA PRO A 413 -6.92 23.62 13.07
C PRO A 413 -6.72 22.18 12.59
N LEU A 414 -5.54 21.87 12.08
CA LEU A 414 -5.18 20.52 11.67
C LEU A 414 -4.22 19.92 12.69
N ASP A 415 -4.53 18.72 13.17
CA ASP A 415 -3.56 17.88 13.86
C ASP A 415 -2.33 17.69 12.95
N PRO A 416 -1.09 17.96 13.42
CA PRO A 416 0.14 17.81 12.63
C PRO A 416 0.28 16.46 11.94
N THR A 417 -0.29 15.39 12.53
CA THR A 417 -0.23 14.03 11.99
C THR A 417 -1.18 13.79 10.81
N GLN A 418 -2.23 14.60 10.66
CA GLN A 418 -3.22 14.48 9.59
C GLN A 418 -2.93 15.39 8.39
N LYS A 419 -1.98 16.31 8.52
CA LYS A 419 -1.61 17.32 7.52
C LYS A 419 -1.30 16.75 6.13
N PRO A 420 -0.49 15.69 5.95
CA PRO A 420 -0.17 15.18 4.61
C PRO A 420 -1.40 14.60 3.90
N LYS A 421 -2.28 13.95 4.67
CA LYS A 421 -3.50 13.31 4.16
C LYS A 421 -4.56 14.35 3.80
N ALA A 422 -4.72 15.40 4.61
CA ALA A 422 -5.60 16.52 4.29
C ALA A 422 -5.14 17.27 3.03
N GLN A 423 -3.83 17.50 2.88
CA GLN A 423 -3.26 18.13 1.68
C GLN A 423 -3.51 17.30 0.42
N GLN A 424 -3.34 15.97 0.48
CA GLN A 424 -3.64 15.08 -0.64
C GLN A 424 -5.14 15.08 -0.98
N THR A 425 -6.02 15.01 0.01
CA THR A 425 -7.47 15.04 -0.22
C THR A 425 -7.93 16.34 -0.86
N ILE A 426 -7.39 17.48 -0.42
CA ILE A 426 -7.73 18.80 -0.98
C ILE A 426 -7.21 18.94 -2.42
N HIS A 427 -5.97 18.49 -2.69
CA HIS A 427 -5.44 18.45 -4.06
C HIS A 427 -6.29 17.57 -4.99
N GLN A 428 -6.77 16.43 -4.49
CA GLN A 428 -7.60 15.52 -5.27
C GLN A 428 -8.98 16.14 -5.56
N ILE A 429 -9.63 16.76 -4.58
CA ILE A 429 -10.91 17.45 -4.77
C ILE A 429 -10.78 18.60 -5.78
N ILE A 430 -9.68 19.37 -5.73
CA ILE A 430 -9.44 20.45 -6.69
C ILE A 430 -9.23 19.90 -8.11
N ARG A 431 -8.43 18.84 -8.25
CA ARG A 431 -8.24 18.16 -9.55
C ARG A 431 -9.57 17.69 -10.11
N ASP A 432 -10.38 17.01 -9.32
CA ASP A 432 -11.58 16.33 -9.83
C ASP A 432 -12.74 17.28 -10.18
N ASN A 433 -12.70 18.54 -9.74
CA ASN A 433 -13.80 19.50 -9.93
C ASN A 433 -13.44 20.73 -10.77
N PHE A 434 -12.15 21.00 -11.01
CA PHE A 434 -11.69 22.24 -11.67
C PHE A 434 -10.69 22.04 -12.81
N PHE A 435 -10.16 20.83 -13.01
CA PHE A 435 -9.30 20.46 -14.13
C PHE A 435 -9.87 19.22 -14.84
#